data_AF-A0A5K4EHE6-F1
#
_entry.id   AF-A0A5K4EHE6-F1
#
_cell.length_a   1.000
_cell.length_b   1.000
_cell.length_c   1.000
_cell.angle_alpha   90.00
_cell.angle_beta   90.00
_cell.angle_gamma   90.00
#
_symmetry.space_group_name_H-M   'P 1'
#
loop_
_entity.id
_entity.type
_entity.pdbx_description
1 polymer ?
#
loop_
_entity_poly.entity_id
_entity_poly.type
_entity_poly.pdbx_seq_one_letter_code
_entity_poly.pdbx_strand_id
1 'polypeptide(L)'
;MRGTNKVSTWPVGFAGELPWEGCVTSKNRTQIVRMWSVYKPERPFPIDMAGFAVNIDLILQHKNAGFDYKRLRGMQESQFLLGLGLKNWRELEPLADGCRKILVWHTRTAEPLLTLWHELESQGVISPPIDDWP
;
A
#
# COMPACT_ATOMS: atom_id res chain seq x y z
N MET A 1 -10.71 6.41 6.36
CA MET A 1 -10.30 5.34 7.29
C MET A 1 -10.53 5.64 8.77
N ARG A 2 -11.06 6.83 9.17
CA ARG A 2 -11.25 7.14 10.61
C ARG A 2 -12.24 6.21 11.34
N GLY A 3 -13.22 5.66 10.62
CA GLY A 3 -14.27 4.79 11.17
C GLY A 3 -14.00 3.28 11.01
N THR A 4 -12.74 2.86 10.90
CA THR A 4 -12.38 1.44 10.75
C THR A 4 -12.62 0.67 12.04
N ASN A 5 -13.39 -0.42 11.99
CA ASN A 5 -13.70 -1.23 13.18
C ASN A 5 -12.65 -2.32 13.43
N LYS A 6 -12.26 -3.06 12.39
CA LYS A 6 -11.22 -4.11 12.41
C LYS A 6 -10.13 -3.80 11.40
N VAL A 7 -10.42 -3.99 10.11
CA VAL A 7 -9.54 -3.62 9.00
C VAL A 7 -10.39 -3.18 7.83
N SER A 8 -10.07 -2.02 7.27
CA SER A 8 -10.77 -1.45 6.12
C SER A 8 -9.89 -1.42 4.88
N THR A 9 -10.48 -1.47 3.70
CA THR A 9 -9.77 -1.48 2.42
C THR A 9 -10.43 -0.61 1.34
N TRP A 10 -9.66 -0.24 0.32
CA TRP A 10 -10.08 0.54 -0.85
C TRP A 10 -9.16 0.29 -2.06
N PRO A 11 -9.58 0.68 -3.28
CA PRO A 11 -8.73 0.63 -4.46
C PRO A 11 -7.53 1.58 -4.40
N VAL A 12 -6.39 1.15 -4.94
CA VAL A 12 -5.16 1.94 -5.10
C VAL A 12 -4.87 2.10 -6.59
N GLY A 13 -4.68 3.34 -7.05
CA GLY A 13 -4.29 3.63 -8.43
C GLY A 13 -2.82 3.31 -8.69
N PHE A 14 -2.50 2.85 -9.90
CA PHE A 14 -1.14 2.55 -10.35
C PHE A 14 -0.37 1.48 -9.55
N ALA A 15 -1.06 0.75 -8.67
CA ALA A 15 -0.50 -0.38 -7.93
C ALA A 15 -0.44 -1.64 -8.81
N GLY A 16 0.53 -2.51 -8.53
CA GLY A 16 0.64 -3.82 -9.20
C GLY A 16 0.78 -3.75 -10.73
N GLU A 17 1.29 -2.64 -11.26
CA GLU A 17 1.38 -2.35 -12.70
C GLU A 17 0.01 -2.28 -13.42
N LEU A 18 -1.06 -2.03 -12.68
CA LEU A 18 -2.41 -1.88 -13.20
C LEU A 18 -2.87 -0.41 -13.09
N PRO A 19 -3.86 0.03 -13.88
CA PRO A 19 -4.50 1.33 -13.66
C PRO A 19 -5.01 1.47 -12.21
N TRP A 20 -5.47 0.37 -11.62
CA TRP A 20 -5.76 0.23 -10.20
C TRP A 20 -5.74 -1.25 -9.77
N GLU A 21 -5.51 -1.47 -8.47
CA GLU A 21 -5.59 -2.77 -7.78
C GLU A 21 -6.51 -2.61 -6.55
N GLY A 22 -7.22 -3.67 -6.13
CA GLY A 22 -7.93 -3.69 -4.85
C GLY A 22 -9.32 -4.36 -4.88
N CYS A 23 -10.15 -4.01 -3.90
CA CYS A 23 -11.45 -4.65 -3.69
C CYS A 23 -12.48 -4.34 -4.78
N VAL A 24 -13.33 -5.33 -5.09
CA VAL A 24 -14.55 -5.16 -5.88
C VAL A 24 -15.73 -5.63 -5.05
N THR A 25 -16.73 -4.78 -4.88
CA THR A 25 -17.91 -5.08 -4.08
C THR A 25 -19.11 -5.56 -4.89
N SER A 26 -20.07 -6.18 -4.20
CA SER A 26 -21.38 -6.52 -4.75
C SER A 26 -22.17 -5.25 -5.12
N LYS A 27 -23.33 -5.41 -5.78
CA LYS A 27 -24.17 -4.28 -6.20
C LYS A 27 -24.58 -3.36 -5.03
N ASN A 28 -24.79 -3.92 -3.83
CA ASN A 28 -25.17 -3.18 -2.64
C ASN A 28 -23.98 -2.54 -1.90
N ARG A 29 -22.74 -2.71 -2.40
CA ARG A 29 -21.52 -2.06 -1.93
C ARG A 29 -21.03 -2.47 -0.53
N THR A 30 -21.69 -3.42 0.13
CA THR A 30 -21.37 -3.80 1.51
C THR A 30 -20.40 -4.98 1.62
N GLN A 31 -20.34 -5.83 0.59
CA GLN A 31 -19.55 -7.06 0.62
C GLN A 31 -18.56 -7.08 -0.53
N ILE A 32 -17.30 -7.38 -0.23
CA ILE A 32 -16.28 -7.65 -1.23
C ILE A 32 -16.58 -9.02 -1.88
N VAL A 33 -16.68 -9.06 -3.20
CA VAL A 33 -16.98 -10.29 -3.96
C VAL A 33 -15.75 -10.86 -4.65
N ARG A 34 -14.76 -10.02 -4.94
CA ARG A 34 -13.45 -10.40 -5.46
C ARG A 34 -12.42 -9.31 -5.18
N MET A 35 -11.16 -9.68 -5.34
CA MET A 35 -10.05 -8.74 -5.43
C MET A 35 -9.61 -8.65 -6.89
N TRP A 36 -9.34 -7.44 -7.35
CA TRP A 36 -8.76 -7.16 -8.65
C TRP A 36 -7.26 -6.97 -8.48
N SER A 37 -6.48 -7.97 -8.87
CA SER A 37 -5.01 -7.98 -8.88
C SER A 37 -4.53 -9.02 -9.90
N VAL A 38 -3.41 -8.75 -10.56
CA VAL A 38 -2.78 -9.67 -11.53
C VAL A 38 -1.48 -10.26 -10.96
N TYR A 39 -0.78 -9.52 -10.11
CA TYR A 39 0.44 -10.01 -9.47
C TYR A 39 0.11 -10.84 -8.22
N LYS A 40 0.40 -12.15 -8.29
CA LYS A 40 0.14 -13.13 -7.23
C LYS A 40 -1.30 -13.01 -6.68
N PRO A 41 -2.33 -13.24 -7.51
CA PRO A 41 -3.73 -13.10 -7.09
C PRO A 41 -4.16 -14.11 -6.02
N GLU A 42 -3.41 -15.21 -5.86
CA GLU A 42 -3.60 -16.25 -4.85
C GLU A 42 -3.23 -15.83 -3.43
N ARG A 43 -2.64 -14.64 -3.26
CA ARG A 43 -2.35 -14.08 -1.93
C ARG A 43 -3.63 -14.01 -1.09
N PRO A 44 -3.57 -14.30 0.22
CA PRO A 44 -4.72 -14.14 1.11
C PRO A 44 -5.30 -12.71 1.10
N PHE A 45 -4.43 -11.72 0.90
CA PHE A 45 -4.76 -10.32 0.74
C PHE A 45 -3.96 -9.74 -0.44
N PRO A 46 -4.48 -9.84 -1.68
CA PRO A 46 -3.82 -9.31 -2.86
C PRO A 46 -4.10 -7.81 -2.98
N ILE A 47 -3.46 -7.04 -2.10
CA ILE A 47 -3.57 -5.58 -2.00
C ILE A 47 -2.19 -4.96 -1.86
N ASP A 48 -2.11 -3.68 -2.19
CA ASP A 48 -0.98 -2.81 -1.93
C ASP A 48 -0.99 -2.26 -0.49
N MET A 49 0.17 -1.85 0.02
CA MET A 49 0.34 -1.29 1.36
C MET A 49 -0.53 -0.03 1.60
N ALA A 50 -0.76 0.80 0.58
CA ALA A 50 -1.61 1.98 0.68
C ALA A 50 -3.12 1.67 0.63
N GLY A 51 -3.49 0.40 0.43
CA GLY A 51 -4.86 -0.06 0.17
C GLY A 51 -5.66 -0.47 1.41
N PHE A 52 -5.12 -0.29 2.62
CA PHE A 52 -5.82 -0.66 3.85
C PHE A 52 -5.46 0.22 5.05
N ALA A 53 -6.28 0.11 6.09
CA ALA A 53 -6.00 0.62 7.42
C ALA A 53 -6.52 -0.35 8.48
N VAL A 54 -5.90 -0.32 9.65
CA VAL A 54 -6.17 -1.23 10.76
C VAL A 54 -6.60 -0.44 11.99
N ASN A 55 -7.57 -0.96 12.73
CA ASN A 55 -7.93 -0.42 14.04
C ASN A 55 -6.78 -0.62 15.04
N ILE A 56 -6.40 0.41 15.78
CA ILE A 56 -5.27 0.38 16.72
C ILE A 56 -5.43 -0.69 17.81
N ASP A 57 -6.65 -0.92 18.30
CA ASP A 57 -6.91 -1.92 19.34
C ASP A 57 -6.59 -3.33 18.83
N LEU A 58 -6.84 -3.60 17.54
CA LEU A 58 -6.50 -4.88 16.92
C LEU A 58 -4.98 -5.11 16.89
N ILE A 59 -4.20 -4.06 16.60
CA ILE A 59 -2.74 -4.10 16.65
C ILE A 59 -2.26 -4.41 18.08
N LEU A 60 -2.80 -3.70 19.08
CA LEU A 60 -2.41 -3.85 20.48
C LEU A 60 -2.75 -5.24 21.04
N GLN A 61 -3.81 -5.87 20.55
CA GLN A 61 -4.20 -7.24 20.90
C GLN A 61 -3.29 -8.30 20.25
N HIS A 62 -2.69 -8.01 19.09
CA HIS A 62 -1.86 -8.94 18.32
C HIS A 62 -0.39 -8.50 18.30
N LYS A 63 0.26 -8.52 19.47
CA LYS A 63 1.63 -8.00 19.67
C LYS A 63 2.72 -8.63 18.79
N ASN A 64 2.47 -9.81 18.24
CA ASN A 64 3.40 -10.53 17.36
C ASN A 64 3.14 -10.25 15.88
N ALA A 65 2.10 -9.50 15.52
CA ALA A 65 1.83 -9.11 14.15
C ALA A 65 2.80 -8.01 13.73
N GLY A 66 3.58 -8.26 12.68
CA GLY A 66 4.57 -7.31 12.18
C GLY A 66 5.05 -7.65 10.78
N PHE A 67 5.76 -6.69 10.19
CA PHE A 67 6.42 -6.88 8.90
C PHE A 67 7.79 -7.54 9.09
N ASP A 68 8.22 -8.33 8.11
CA ASP A 68 9.49 -9.07 8.15
C ASP A 68 10.15 -9.03 6.77
N TYR A 69 11.45 -8.71 6.75
CA TYR A 69 12.27 -8.65 5.54
C TYR A 69 12.53 -10.01 4.91
N LYS A 70 12.37 -11.11 5.66
CA LYS A 70 12.56 -12.48 5.16
C LYS A 70 11.35 -13.00 4.37
N ARG A 71 10.26 -12.24 4.27
CA ARG A 71 9.06 -12.65 3.55
C ARG A 71 9.26 -12.58 2.04
N LEU A 72 8.62 -13.50 1.33
CA LEU A 72 8.59 -13.50 -0.13
C LEU A 72 8.07 -12.16 -0.66
N ARG A 73 8.63 -11.69 -1.79
CA ARG A 73 8.19 -10.46 -2.45
C ARG A 73 6.67 -10.48 -2.69
N GLY A 74 6.00 -9.41 -2.27
CA GLY A 74 4.54 -9.26 -2.36
C GLY A 74 3.72 -9.95 -1.27
N MET A 75 4.35 -10.57 -0.25
CA MET A 75 3.64 -11.23 0.85
C MET A 75 3.58 -10.42 2.15
N GLN A 76 4.21 -9.25 2.22
CA GLN A 76 4.30 -8.50 3.47
C GLN A 76 2.93 -8.10 4.02
N GLU A 77 2.08 -7.53 3.18
CA GLU A 77 0.72 -7.10 3.51
C GLU A 77 -0.11 -8.30 3.99
N SER A 78 -0.04 -9.41 3.24
CA SER A 78 -0.78 -10.63 3.59
C SER A 78 -0.34 -11.21 4.93
N GLN A 79 0.96 -11.31 5.19
CA GLN A 79 1.48 -11.87 6.44
C GLN A 79 1.14 -10.99 7.64
N PHE A 80 1.20 -9.67 7.47
CA PHE A 80 0.80 -8.74 8.51
C PHE A 80 -0.69 -8.91 8.86
N LEU A 81 -1.58 -8.90 7.86
CA LEU A 81 -3.02 -9.05 8.07
C LEU A 81 -3.41 -10.43 8.63
N LEU A 82 -2.71 -11.50 8.22
CA LEU A 82 -2.84 -12.82 8.85
C LEU A 82 -2.41 -12.79 10.31
N GLY A 83 -1.31 -12.12 10.63
CA GLY A 83 -0.82 -11.96 12.01
C GLY A 83 -1.80 -11.22 12.93
N LEU A 84 -2.64 -10.35 12.36
CA LEU A 84 -3.74 -9.67 13.06
C LEU A 84 -5.00 -10.53 13.21
N GLY A 85 -4.94 -11.81 12.85
CA GLY A 85 -6.03 -12.77 13.03
C GLY A 85 -7.11 -12.72 11.94
N LEU A 86 -6.89 -12.04 10.82
CA LEU A 86 -7.78 -12.15 9.66
C LEU A 86 -7.44 -13.43 8.88
N LYS A 87 -8.44 -14.06 8.26
CA LYS A 87 -8.25 -15.29 7.48
C LYS A 87 -8.09 -15.02 5.98
N ASN A 88 -8.84 -14.04 5.45
CA ASN A 88 -8.79 -13.65 4.05
C ASN A 88 -9.47 -12.28 3.82
N TRP A 89 -9.31 -11.76 2.61
CA TRP A 89 -9.84 -10.46 2.18
C TRP A 89 -11.35 -10.26 2.36
N ARG A 90 -12.16 -11.32 2.53
CA ARG A 90 -13.62 -11.18 2.73
C ARG A 90 -13.99 -10.56 4.08
N GLU A 91 -13.06 -10.55 5.03
CA GLU A 91 -13.24 -9.93 6.35
C GLU A 91 -12.97 -8.42 6.35
N LEU A 92 -12.48 -7.87 5.23
CA LEU A 92 -12.15 -6.45 5.13
C LEU A 92 -13.41 -5.60 4.95
N GLU A 93 -13.43 -4.43 5.60
CA GLU A 93 -14.48 -3.42 5.48
C GLU A 93 -14.26 -2.56 4.23
N PRO A 94 -15.12 -2.62 3.20
CA PRO A 94 -14.93 -1.83 2.00
C PRO A 94 -15.28 -0.35 2.25
N LEU A 95 -14.32 0.55 2.05
CA LEU A 95 -14.53 2.01 2.08
C LEU A 95 -14.54 2.58 0.66
N ALA A 96 -14.34 3.90 0.51
CA ALA A 96 -14.29 4.59 -0.78
C ALA A 96 -15.53 4.32 -1.66
N ASP A 97 -16.72 4.47 -1.07
CA ASP A 97 -18.02 4.19 -1.70
C ASP A 97 -18.14 2.74 -2.20
N GLY A 98 -17.78 1.78 -1.34
CA GLY A 98 -17.76 0.36 -1.68
C GLY A 98 -16.75 0.02 -2.77
N CYS A 99 -15.54 0.57 -2.68
CA CYS A 99 -14.46 0.39 -3.62
C CYS A 99 -14.74 0.89 -5.05
N ARG A 100 -15.54 1.97 -5.18
CA ARG A 100 -15.84 2.59 -6.49
C ARG A 100 -15.03 3.84 -6.78
N LYS A 101 -14.28 4.33 -5.79
CA LYS A 101 -13.46 5.54 -5.90
C LYS A 101 -12.01 5.19 -5.62
N ILE A 102 -11.11 5.70 -6.45
CA ILE A 102 -9.67 5.69 -6.21
C ILE A 102 -9.34 7.00 -5.52
N LEU A 103 -8.83 6.90 -4.28
CA LEU A 103 -8.51 8.07 -3.44
C LEU A 103 -7.03 8.10 -3.03
N VAL A 104 -6.24 7.15 -3.52
CA VAL A 104 -4.80 7.03 -3.27
C VAL A 104 -4.13 6.41 -4.50
N TRP A 105 -2.89 6.82 -4.77
CA TRP A 105 -2.11 6.38 -5.93
C TRP A 105 -0.71 5.96 -5.50
N HIS A 106 -0.23 4.83 -6.02
CA HIS A 106 1.11 4.32 -5.78
C HIS A 106 2.12 4.95 -6.77
N THR A 107 2.27 6.27 -6.71
CA THR A 107 3.20 7.01 -7.58
C THR A 107 4.64 6.85 -7.11
N ARG A 108 5.58 6.87 -8.06
CA ARG A 108 7.02 6.85 -7.79
C ARG A 108 7.66 8.06 -8.46
N THR A 109 8.58 8.69 -7.77
CA THR A 109 9.44 9.72 -8.37
C THR A 109 10.33 9.05 -9.41
N ALA A 110 10.43 9.63 -10.60
CA ALA A 110 11.39 9.20 -11.60
C ALA A 110 12.82 9.49 -11.12
N GLU A 111 13.78 8.72 -11.63
CA GLU A 111 15.20 9.05 -11.42
C GLU A 111 15.49 10.42 -12.06
N PRO A 112 16.08 11.37 -11.31
CA PRO A 112 16.35 12.70 -11.83
C PRO A 112 17.46 12.66 -12.88
N LEU A 113 17.34 13.51 -13.91
CA LEU A 113 18.43 13.71 -14.86
C LEU A 113 19.49 14.63 -14.21
N LEU A 114 20.60 14.04 -13.77
CA LEU A 114 21.69 14.74 -13.07
C LEU A 114 22.93 14.96 -13.95
N THR A 115 22.79 15.04 -15.27
CA THR A 115 23.92 15.16 -16.21
C THR A 115 24.86 16.32 -15.88
N LEU A 116 24.31 17.52 -15.61
CA LEU A 116 25.10 18.70 -15.25
C LEU A 116 25.81 18.53 -13.90
N TRP A 117 25.16 17.90 -12.94
CA TRP A 117 25.78 17.63 -11.64
C TRP A 117 26.96 16.66 -11.78
N HIS A 118 26.83 15.59 -12.56
CA HIS A 118 27.94 14.65 -12.80
C HIS A 118 29.12 15.30 -13.53
N GLU A 119 28.87 16.26 -14.42
CA GLU A 119 29.94 17.06 -15.04
C GLU A 119 30.68 17.92 -14.00
N LEU A 120 29.94 18.64 -13.13
CA LEU A 120 30.52 19.44 -12.05
C LEU A 120 31.29 18.58 -11.04
N GLU A 121 30.74 17.43 -10.67
CA GLU A 121 31.38 16.46 -9.78
C GLU A 121 32.71 15.94 -10.36
N SER A 122 32.77 15.69 -11.68
CA SER A 122 34.00 15.28 -12.38
C SER A 122 35.10 16.37 -12.36
N GLN A 123 34.72 17.63 -12.18
CA GLN A 123 35.61 18.78 -12.05
C GLN A 123 36.01 19.06 -10.59
N GLY A 124 35.54 18.24 -9.63
CA GLY A 124 35.80 18.42 -8.21
C GLY A 124 34.93 19.50 -7.54
N VAL A 125 33.84 19.92 -8.17
CA VAL A 125 32.90 20.89 -7.58
C VAL A 125 32.06 20.19 -6.51
N ILE A 126 31.95 20.82 -5.34
CA ILE A 126 31.12 20.33 -4.23
C ILE A 126 29.80 21.09 -4.24
N SER A 127 28.69 20.37 -4.13
CA SER A 127 27.37 21.01 -4.01
C SER A 127 27.35 21.90 -2.77
N PRO A 128 26.86 23.15 -2.87
CA PRO A 128 26.67 23.96 -1.69
C PRO A 128 25.73 23.25 -0.70
N PRO A 129 25.91 23.45 0.62
CA PRO A 129 24.98 22.93 1.61
C PRO A 129 23.57 23.52 1.38
N ILE A 130 22.55 22.75 1.75
CA ILE A 130 21.13 23.16 1.67
C ILE A 130 20.75 24.11 2.82
N ASP A 131 21.68 24.43 3.71
CA ASP A 131 21.48 25.36 4.80
C ASP A 131 21.28 26.80 4.28
N ASP A 132 20.54 27.61 5.04
CA ASP A 132 20.37 29.03 4.75
C ASP A 132 21.75 29.72 4.69
N TRP A 133 22.10 30.26 3.52
CA TRP A 133 23.27 31.13 3.39
C TRP A 133 22.98 32.47 4.08
N PRO A 134 23.93 33.06 4.84
CA PRO A 134 23.73 34.32 5.55
C PRO A 134 23.31 35.48 4.64
#